data_AF-A0A2S9FQ45-F1
#
_entry.id   AF-A0A2S9FQ45-F1
#
_cell.length_a   1.000
_cell.length_b   1.000
_cell.length_c   1.000
_cell.angle_alpha   90.00
_cell.angle_beta   90.00
_cell.angle_gamma   90.00
#
_symmetry.space_group_name_H-M   'P 1'
#
loop_
_entity.id
_entity.type
_entity.pdbx_description
1 polymer ?
#
loop_
_entity_poly.entity_id
_entity_poly.type
_entity_poly.pdbx_seq_one_letter_code
_entity_poly.pdbx_strand_id
1 'polypeptide(L)'
;MLDSRTYRTVRDRVIKAALDQPDSVIVDVTALSAPAESAWAVFTSARWHLTTWPEVPIALVCEHADGRRVLARNGITRYVGVYDWVATATSATRTAPRARRRVR
;
A
#
# COMPACT_ATOMS: atom_id res chain seq x y z
N MET A 1 -0.04 -13.45 -8.21
CA MET A 1 -1.47 -13.51 -7.84
C MET A 1 -1.59 -13.34 -6.34
N LEU A 2 -2.51 -12.50 -5.86
CA LEU A 2 -2.84 -12.36 -4.44
C LEU A 2 -3.98 -13.31 -4.08
N ASP A 3 -3.68 -14.25 -3.19
CA ASP A 3 -4.60 -15.23 -2.62
C ASP A 3 -4.26 -15.44 -1.14
N SER A 4 -5.00 -16.29 -0.44
CA SER A 4 -4.81 -16.56 0.98
C SER A 4 -3.41 -17.11 1.33
N ARG A 5 -2.71 -17.76 0.39
CA ARG A 5 -1.37 -18.33 0.60
C ARG A 5 -0.28 -17.28 0.42
N THR A 6 -0.45 -16.38 -0.55
CA THR A 6 0.51 -15.32 -0.88
C THR A 6 0.30 -14.05 -0.05
N TYR A 7 -0.89 -13.87 0.53
CA TYR A 7 -1.27 -12.73 1.38
C TYR A 7 -0.27 -12.47 2.51
N ARG A 8 0.04 -13.52 3.30
CA ARG A 8 0.95 -13.40 4.46
C ARG A 8 2.34 -12.98 3.99
N THR A 9 2.85 -13.62 2.95
CA THR A 9 4.16 -13.34 2.37
C THR A 9 4.28 -11.90 1.88
N VAL A 10 3.26 -11.38 1.18
CA VAL A 10 3.26 -9.98 0.70
C VAL A 10 3.23 -9.02 1.88
N ARG A 11 2.35 -9.24 2.86
CA ARG A 11 2.29 -8.42 4.07
C ARG A 11 3.63 -8.38 4.80
N ASP A 12 4.23 -9.54 5.04
CA ASP A 12 5.47 -9.64 5.82
C ASP A 12 6.65 -8.99 5.07
N ARG A 13 6.68 -9.06 3.73
CA ARG A 13 7.67 -8.33 2.92
C ARG A 13 7.51 -6.82 3.00
N VAL A 14 6.27 -6.32 2.94
CA VAL A 14 5.99 -4.89 3.08
C VAL A 14 6.39 -4.39 4.48
N ILE A 15 6.05 -5.16 5.52
CA ILE A 15 6.46 -4.84 6.90
C ILE A 15 7.98 -4.85 7.01
N LYS A 16 8.65 -5.89 6.50
CA LYS A 16 10.11 -5.99 6.54
C LYS A 16 10.79 -4.81 5.86
N ALA A 17 10.30 -4.39 4.68
CA ALA A 17 10.84 -3.22 3.98
C ALA A 17 10.69 -1.93 4.78
N ALA A 18 9.63 -1.81 5.59
CA ALA A 18 9.45 -0.65 6.46
C ALA A 18 10.32 -0.68 7.72
N LEU A 19 10.83 -1.85 8.16
CA LEU A 19 11.70 -1.96 9.34
C LEU A 19 13.01 -1.18 9.17
N ASP A 20 13.46 -1.03 7.93
CA ASP A 20 14.63 -0.21 7.58
C ASP A 20 14.33 1.31 7.64
N GLN A 21 13.12 1.69 8.05
CA GLN A 21 12.64 3.07 8.21
C GLN A 21 12.88 3.98 6.99
N PRO A 22 12.51 3.55 5.76
CA PRO A 22 12.61 4.42 4.59
C PRO A 22 11.62 5.59 4.69
N ASP A 23 11.83 6.63 3.87
CA ASP A 23 10.90 7.77 3.80
C ASP A 23 9.49 7.36 3.35
N SER A 24 9.38 6.31 2.53
CA SER A 24 8.13 5.67 2.14
C SER A 24 8.34 4.26 1.62
N VAL A 25 7.28 3.44 1.68
CA VAL A 25 7.22 2.15 0.98
C VAL A 25 6.26 2.27 -0.20
N ILE A 26 6.78 2.06 -1.40
CA ILE A 26 6.01 2.07 -2.64
C ILE A 26 5.92 0.65 -3.16
N VAL A 27 4.70 0.15 -3.35
CA VAL A 27 4.47 -1.20 -3.87
C VAL A 27 3.91 -1.10 -5.28
N ASP A 28 4.66 -1.60 -6.26
CA ASP A 28 4.16 -1.79 -7.61
C ASP A 28 3.26 -3.02 -7.67
N VAL A 29 2.00 -2.79 -8.03
CA VAL A 29 0.95 -3.80 -8.19
C VAL A 29 0.50 -3.95 -9.64
N THR A 30 1.24 -3.38 -10.59
CA THR A 30 0.90 -3.36 -12.02
C THR A 30 0.72 -4.76 -12.60
N ALA A 31 1.63 -5.69 -12.25
CA ALA A 31 1.54 -7.09 -12.65
C ALA A 31 0.80 -7.98 -11.64
N LEU A 32 0.24 -7.40 -10.58
CA LEU A 32 -0.40 -8.14 -9.49
C LEU A 32 -1.89 -8.33 -9.78
N SER A 33 -2.28 -9.56 -10.06
CA SER A 33 -3.70 -9.95 -10.15
C SER A 33 -4.21 -10.48 -8.80
N ALA A 34 -5.43 -10.10 -8.44
CA ALA A 34 -6.14 -10.57 -7.24
C ALA A 34 -7.55 -11.01 -7.65
N PRO A 35 -7.89 -12.32 -7.59
CA PRO A 35 -9.20 -12.81 -8.02
C PRO A 35 -10.33 -12.40 -7.08
N ALA A 36 -10.01 -12.20 -5.80
CA ALA A 36 -10.94 -11.75 -4.79
C ALA A 36 -10.62 -10.32 -4.38
N GLU A 37 -11.64 -9.45 -4.36
CA GLU A 37 -11.49 -8.05 -3.92
C GLU A 37 -10.90 -7.95 -2.50
N SER A 38 -11.25 -8.90 -1.63
CA SER A 38 -10.74 -9.01 -0.26
C SER A 38 -9.23 -9.23 -0.18
N ALA A 39 -8.58 -9.74 -1.23
CA ALA A 39 -7.13 -9.96 -1.21
C ALA A 39 -6.34 -8.65 -1.20
N TRP A 40 -6.91 -7.55 -1.73
CA TRP A 40 -6.32 -6.22 -1.66
C TRP A 40 -6.26 -5.65 -0.23
N ALA A 41 -7.04 -6.20 0.70
CA ALA A 41 -6.95 -5.85 2.12
C ALA A 41 -5.59 -6.20 2.75
N VAL A 42 -4.69 -6.89 2.04
CA VAL A 42 -3.31 -7.10 2.47
C VAL A 42 -2.57 -5.80 2.70
N PHE A 43 -2.77 -4.80 1.83
CA PHE A 43 -2.09 -3.52 1.91
C PHE A 43 -2.71 -2.61 2.96
N THR A 44 -4.02 -2.71 3.17
CA THR A 44 -4.67 -2.01 4.28
C THR A 44 -4.20 -2.61 5.61
N SER A 45 -4.15 -3.94 5.74
CA SER A 45 -3.59 -4.62 6.90
C SER A 45 -2.13 -4.24 7.15
N ALA A 46 -1.28 -4.24 6.12
CA ALA A 46 0.10 -3.78 6.23
C ALA A 46 0.18 -2.34 6.72
N ARG A 47 -0.61 -1.42 6.15
CA ARG A 47 -0.70 -0.03 6.62
C ARG A 47 -1.01 0.06 8.11
N TRP A 48 -1.95 -0.72 8.64
CA TRP A 48 -2.29 -0.68 10.07
C TRP A 48 -1.11 -1.08 10.97
N HIS A 49 -0.29 -2.05 10.54
CA HIS A 49 0.93 -2.42 11.25
C HIS A 49 1.94 -1.27 11.23
N LEU A 50 2.13 -0.64 10.06
CA LEU A 50 3.04 0.50 9.89
C LEU A 50 2.59 1.75 10.67
N THR A 51 1.28 2.03 10.74
CA THR A 51 0.78 3.17 11.54
C THR A 51 1.06 3.02 13.04
N THR A 52 1.33 1.81 13.53
CA THR A 52 1.68 1.58 14.94
C THR A 52 3.19 1.67 15.14
N TRP A 53 3.99 1.24 14.17
CA TRP A 53 5.44 1.36 14.14
C TRP A 53 5.98 0.79 12.82
N PRO A 54 6.98 1.40 12.17
CA PRO A 54 7.33 2.83 12.12
C PRO A 54 6.33 3.59 11.23
N GLU A 55 6.08 4.89 11.49
CA GLU A 55 5.13 5.77 10.76
C GLU A 55 5.49 6.03 9.27
N VAL A 56 6.00 5.01 8.58
CA VAL A 56 6.40 5.00 7.18
C VAL A 56 5.15 4.95 6.31
N PRO A 57 4.92 5.97 5.47
CA PRO A 57 3.78 5.98 4.56
C PRO A 57 3.92 4.86 3.52
N ILE A 58 2.79 4.23 3.20
CA ILE A 58 2.68 3.24 2.13
C ILE A 58 1.87 3.83 0.97
N ALA A 59 2.31 3.56 -0.26
CA ALA A 59 1.61 3.89 -1.50
C ALA A 59 1.66 2.71 -2.47
N LEU A 60 0.65 2.61 -3.34
CA LEU A 60 0.60 1.64 -4.43
C LEU A 60 0.82 2.33 -5.78
N VAL A 61 1.47 1.64 -6.70
CA VAL A 61 1.61 2.04 -8.10
C VAL A 61 0.94 1.00 -8.98
N CYS A 62 0.11 1.45 -9.91
CA CYS A 62 -0.52 0.61 -10.91
C CYS A 62 -0.61 1.40 -12.23
N GLU A 63 0.18 1.01 -13.22
CA GLU A 63 0.24 1.71 -14.51
C GLU A 63 -1.08 1.62 -15.27
N HIS A 64 -1.79 0.49 -15.13
CA HIS A 64 -3.07 0.25 -15.80
C HIS A 64 -4.20 1.06 -15.17
N ALA A 65 -4.86 1.91 -15.97
CA ALA A 65 -6.01 2.71 -15.52
C ALA A 65 -7.15 1.83 -14.98
N ASP A 66 -7.41 0.67 -15.60
CA ASP A 66 -8.44 -0.26 -15.14
C ASP A 66 -8.08 -0.94 -13.83
N GLY A 67 -6.80 -1.28 -13.62
CA GLY A 67 -6.30 -1.76 -12.33
C GLY A 67 -6.51 -0.72 -11.22
N ARG A 68 -6.21 0.55 -11.48
CA ARG A 68 -6.49 1.65 -10.55
C ARG A 68 -7.99 1.82 -10.25
N ARG A 69 -8.86 1.66 -11.25
CA ARG A 69 -10.32 1.69 -11.04
C ARG A 69 -10.80 0.54 -10.17
N VAL A 70 -10.30 -0.68 -10.38
CA VAL A 70 -10.62 -1.84 -9.54
C VAL A 70 -10.19 -1.59 -8.11
N LEU A 71 -8.96 -1.12 -7.90
CA LEU A 71 -8.45 -0.74 -6.57
C LEU A 71 -9.36 0.30 -5.90
N ALA A 72 -9.75 1.36 -6.62
CA ALA A 72 -10.65 2.38 -6.11
C ALA A 72 -12.03 1.83 -5.72
N ARG A 73 -12.63 0.97 -6.56
CA ARG A 73 -13.92 0.32 -6.27
C ARG A 73 -13.87 -0.57 -5.02
N ASN A 74 -12.75 -1.25 -4.81
CA ASN A 74 -12.52 -2.08 -3.63
C ASN A 74 -12.26 -1.25 -2.36
N GLY A 75 -12.23 0.08 -2.49
CA GLY A 75 -12.11 1.02 -1.38
C GLY A 75 -10.71 1.05 -0.75
N ILE A 76 -9.70 0.47 -1.37
CA ILE A 76 -8.32 0.52 -0.85
C ILE A 76 -7.76 1.95 -0.84
N THR A 77 -8.21 2.78 -1.79
CA THR A 77 -7.77 4.18 -1.99
C THR A 77 -8.13 5.08 -0.81
N ARG A 78 -9.10 4.68 0.04
CA ARG A 78 -9.44 5.39 1.28
C ARG A 78 -8.37 5.23 2.37
N TYR A 79 -7.52 4.22 2.23
CA TYR A 79 -6.48 3.91 3.20
C TYR A 79 -5.08 4.11 2.63
N VAL A 80 -4.84 3.73 1.38
CA VAL A 80 -3.52 3.78 0.75
C VAL A 80 -3.63 4.55 -0.56
N GLY A 81 -2.73 5.52 -0.80
CA GLY A 81 -2.70 6.24 -2.07
C GLY A 81 -2.34 5.30 -3.22
N VAL A 82 -3.03 5.43 -4.36
CA VAL A 82 -2.78 4.65 -5.57
C VAL A 82 -2.44 5.60 -6.71
N TYR A 83 -1.29 5.40 -7.35
CA TYR A 83 -0.74 6.28 -8.38
C TYR A 83 -0.42 5.51 -9.66
N ASP A 84 -0.26 6.22 -10.79
CA ASP A 84 0.19 5.62 -12.06
C ASP A 84 1.67 5.29 -12.07
N TRP A 85 2.48 6.14 -11.43
CA TRP A 85 3.93 6.05 -11.50
C TRP A 85 4.60 6.19 -10.14
N VAL A 86 5.77 5.55 -10.00
CA VAL A 86 6.60 5.63 -8.80
C VAL A 86 6.99 7.06 -8.46
N ALA A 87 7.29 7.91 -9.46
CA ALA A 87 7.64 9.31 -9.23
C ALA A 87 6.47 10.11 -8.60
N THR A 88 5.25 9.88 -9.08
CA THR A 88 4.03 10.49 -8.55
C THR A 88 3.79 10.03 -7.11
N ALA A 89 3.91 8.72 -6.86
CA ALA A 89 3.75 8.14 -5.52
C ALA A 89 4.78 8.71 -4.54
N THR A 90 6.06 8.75 -4.93
CA THR A 90 7.17 9.27 -4.11
C THR A 90 6.95 10.72 -3.74
N SER A 91 6.50 11.53 -4.70
CA SER A 91 6.24 12.96 -4.48
C SER A 91 5.06 13.15 -3.52
N ALA A 92 3.97 12.42 -3.73
CA ALA A 92 2.80 12.48 -2.87
C ALA A 92 3.10 12.01 -1.44
N THR A 93 3.89 10.95 -1.25
CA THR A 93 4.25 10.44 0.10
C THR A 93 5.15 11.41 0.87
N ARG A 94 6.01 12.19 0.19
CA ARG A 94 6.84 13.22 0.83
C ARG A 94 6.02 14.41 1.33
N THR A 95 4.98 14.78 0.59
CA THR A 95 4.11 15.92 0.93
C THR A 95 2.96 15.55 1.85
N ALA A 96 2.59 14.26 1.92
CA ALA A 96 1.54 13.79 2.80
C ALA A 96 1.96 13.99 4.26
N PRO A 97 1.09 14.55 5.12
CA PRO A 97 1.37 14.57 6.55
C PRO A 97 1.58 13.12 7.01
N ARG A 98 2.73 12.81 7.62
CA ARG A 98 2.96 11.53 8.29
C ARG A 98 1.73 11.25 9.16
N ALA A 99 1.09 10.11 8.93
CA ALA A 99 -0.25 9.81 9.44
C ALA A 99 -0.34 10.28 10.89
N ARG A 100 -1.14 11.33 11.13
CA ARG A 100 -1.14 12.09 12.38
C ARG A 100 -1.06 11.12 13.56
N ARG A 101 0.04 11.21 14.32
CA ARG A 101 0.23 10.59 15.63
C ARG A 101 -1.10 10.66 16.37
N ARG A 102 -1.88 9.58 16.37
CA ARG A 102 -3.09 9.51 17.19
C ARG A 102 -2.58 9.40 18.61
N VAL A 103 -2.50 10.55 19.29
CA VAL A 103 -2.31 10.60 20.74
C VAL A 103 -3.48 9.80 21.32
N ARG A 104 -3.12 8.70 21.98
CA ARG A 104 -4.07 7.85 22.70
C ARG A 104 -4.59 8.58 23.93
#